data_AF-A0A7S1V465-F1
#
_entry.id   AF-A0A7S1V465-F1
#
_cell.length_a   1.000
_cell.length_b   1.000
_cell.length_c   1.000
_cell.angle_alpha   90.00
_cell.angle_beta   90.00
_cell.angle_gamma   90.00
#
_symmetry.space_group_name_H-M   'P 1'
#
loop_
_entity.id
_entity.type
_entity.pdbx_description
1 polymer ?
#
loop_
_entity_poly.entity_id
_entity_poly.type
_entity_poly.pdbx_seq_one_letter_code
_entity_poly.pdbx_strand_id
1 'polypeptide(L)'
;QTYYSLVMCCSKRRNAIRYPIVGFCYLLTSPSMWGIVCFVASIGIIVAVATVTVLFIFALKPQVEFFARGQDELTWWSWLLGVIAVLMESIALCALFLRVVYSKCQKRIFVETMKKEGRWKEEMIEPSLAKDVNCCRYGFFVGLVTFPLNLIPVAGTFLYAFLNAPFNAWDYMDM
;
A
#
# COMPACT_ATOMS: atom_id res chain seq x y z
N GLN A 1 14.42 -21.85 -2.49
CA GLN A 1 14.36 -20.71 -3.44
C GLN A 1 14.08 -21.14 -4.88
N THR A 2 14.50 -22.33 -5.31
CA THR A 2 14.39 -22.82 -6.71
C THR A 2 12.98 -23.25 -7.18
N TYR A 3 12.05 -23.53 -6.27
CA TYR A 3 10.73 -24.09 -6.63
C TYR A 3 9.69 -23.04 -7.03
N TYR A 4 9.76 -21.81 -6.50
CA TYR A 4 8.87 -20.71 -6.89
C TYR A 4 9.11 -20.26 -8.33
N SER A 5 10.37 -20.34 -8.79
CA SER A 5 10.74 -19.97 -10.16
C SER A 5 10.23 -20.97 -11.21
N LEU A 6 10.07 -22.25 -10.89
CA LEU A 6 9.66 -23.28 -11.86
C LEU A 6 8.15 -23.29 -12.14
N VAL A 7 7.30 -23.06 -11.12
CA VAL A 7 5.84 -23.00 -11.33
C VAL A 7 5.43 -21.72 -12.07
N MET A 8 6.10 -20.60 -11.82
CA MET A 8 5.91 -19.38 -12.63
C MET A 8 6.57 -19.46 -14.02
N CYS A 9 7.68 -20.19 -14.19
CA CYS A 9 8.31 -20.39 -15.51
C CYS A 9 7.49 -21.27 -16.46
N CYS A 10 6.69 -22.22 -15.98
CA CYS A 10 5.85 -23.04 -16.88
C CYS A 10 4.58 -22.31 -17.35
N SER A 11 4.18 -21.23 -16.69
CA SER A 11 3.13 -20.29 -17.15
C SER A 11 3.70 -19.12 -17.97
N LYS A 12 5.00 -19.17 -18.33
CA LYS A 12 5.75 -18.06 -18.93
C LYS A 12 5.46 -17.81 -20.42
N ARG A 13 4.30 -18.24 -20.95
CA ARG A 13 3.95 -18.02 -22.37
C ARG A 13 2.47 -17.71 -22.66
N ARG A 14 1.63 -17.42 -21.66
CA ARG A 14 0.23 -17.02 -21.90
C ARG A 14 -0.08 -15.71 -21.17
N ASN A 15 0.22 -14.59 -21.83
CA ASN A 15 -0.21 -13.22 -21.54
C ASN A 15 -0.11 -12.80 -20.06
N ALA A 16 1.01 -12.17 -19.66
CA ALA A 16 1.18 -11.58 -18.32
C ALA A 16 0.03 -10.64 -17.91
N ILE A 17 -0.63 -10.01 -18.90
CA ILE A 17 -1.82 -9.16 -18.72
C ILE A 17 -3.04 -9.94 -18.19
N ARG A 18 -3.15 -11.24 -18.45
CA ARG A 18 -4.29 -12.06 -18.00
C ARG A 18 -4.25 -12.41 -16.52
N TYR A 19 -3.07 -12.46 -15.90
CA TYR A 19 -2.92 -12.82 -14.50
C TYR A 19 -3.77 -11.97 -13.54
N PRO A 20 -3.72 -10.62 -13.59
CA PRO A 20 -4.55 -9.79 -12.71
C PRO A 20 -6.05 -9.97 -12.97
N ILE A 21 -6.46 -10.18 -14.24
CA ILE A 21 -7.87 -10.39 -14.60
C ILE A 21 -8.38 -11.71 -14.02
N VAL A 22 -7.61 -12.80 -14.16
CA VAL A 22 -7.98 -14.11 -13.61
C VAL A 22 -8.04 -14.06 -12.08
N GLY A 23 -7.06 -13.40 -11.43
CA GLY A 23 -7.06 -13.20 -9.98
C GLY A 23 -8.28 -12.42 -9.50
N PHE A 24 -8.66 -11.35 -10.22
CA PHE A 24 -9.85 -10.56 -9.91
C PHE A 24 -11.14 -11.40 -10.06
N CYS A 25 -11.31 -12.11 -11.18
CA CYS A 25 -12.46 -13.01 -11.38
C CYS A 25 -12.53 -14.11 -10.32
N TYR A 26 -11.38 -14.66 -9.91
CA TYR A 26 -11.30 -15.68 -8.87
C TYR A 26 -11.73 -15.14 -7.50
N LEU A 27 -11.33 -13.91 -7.18
CA LEU A 27 -11.74 -13.21 -5.96
C LEU A 27 -13.25 -12.92 -5.96
N LEU A 28 -13.84 -12.52 -7.09
CA LEU A 28 -15.28 -12.32 -7.22
C LEU A 28 -16.09 -13.62 -7.12
N THR A 29 -15.54 -14.74 -7.56
CA THR A 29 -16.27 -16.02 -7.59
C THR A 29 -16.16 -16.80 -6.27
N SER A 30 -15.16 -16.50 -5.43
CA SER A 30 -14.88 -17.21 -4.18
C SER A 30 -15.34 -16.44 -2.93
N PRO A 31 -16.54 -16.72 -2.38
CA PRO A 31 -17.08 -15.99 -1.21
C PRO A 31 -16.25 -16.18 0.07
N SER A 32 -15.46 -17.25 0.18
CA SER A 32 -14.61 -17.48 1.35
C SER A 32 -13.48 -16.45 1.50
N MET A 33 -13.13 -15.71 0.44
CA MET A 33 -12.06 -14.70 0.47
C MET A 33 -12.57 -13.30 0.83
N TRP A 34 -13.88 -13.06 0.65
CA TRP A 34 -14.48 -11.76 0.90
C TRP A 34 -14.40 -11.37 2.38
N GLY A 35 -14.48 -12.34 3.30
CA GLY A 35 -14.31 -12.08 4.72
C GLY A 35 -12.95 -11.42 5.04
N ILE A 36 -11.88 -11.86 4.38
CA ILE A 36 -10.53 -11.30 4.57
C ILE A 36 -10.45 -9.90 3.96
N VAL A 37 -10.96 -9.73 2.73
CA VAL A 37 -10.92 -8.44 2.02
C VAL A 37 -11.75 -7.38 2.76
N CYS A 38 -12.99 -7.69 3.12
CA CYS A 38 -13.88 -6.80 3.86
C CYS A 38 -13.31 -6.47 5.24
N PHE A 39 -12.73 -7.44 5.94
CA PHE A 39 -12.08 -7.19 7.23
C PHE A 39 -10.93 -6.19 7.11
N VAL A 40 -10.07 -6.36 6.11
CA VAL A 40 -8.94 -5.45 5.88
C VAL A 40 -9.40 -4.07 5.43
N ALA A 41 -10.41 -3.99 4.56
CA ALA A 41 -11.01 -2.73 4.17
C ALA A 41 -11.60 -1.98 5.37
N SER A 42 -12.34 -2.67 6.23
CA SER A 42 -12.92 -2.09 7.45
C SER A 42 -11.85 -1.59 8.42
N ILE A 43 -10.78 -2.37 8.65
CA ILE A 43 -9.64 -1.91 9.46
C ILE A 43 -9.00 -0.66 8.86
N GLY A 44 -8.82 -0.63 7.53
CA GLY A 44 -8.25 0.51 6.84
C GLY A 44 -9.07 1.79 7.04
N ILE A 45 -10.40 1.69 6.93
CA ILE A 45 -11.31 2.83 7.16
C ILE A 45 -11.24 3.29 8.61
N ILE A 46 -11.31 2.36 9.57
CA ILE A 46 -11.26 2.69 11.01
C ILE A 46 -9.96 3.41 11.34
N VAL A 47 -8.83 2.89 10.87
CA VAL A 47 -7.53 3.50 11.12
C VAL A 47 -7.42 4.86 10.44
N ALA A 48 -7.90 5.01 9.21
CA ALA A 48 -7.88 6.31 8.52
C ALA A 48 -8.67 7.38 9.30
N VAL A 49 -9.89 7.06 9.73
CA VAL A 49 -10.72 7.98 10.52
C VAL A 49 -10.07 8.30 11.86
N ALA A 50 -9.52 7.29 12.55
CA ALA A 50 -8.84 7.48 13.82
C ALA A 50 -7.58 8.36 13.68
N THR A 51 -6.72 8.09 12.70
CA THR A 51 -5.49 8.86 12.45
C THR A 51 -5.81 10.32 12.13
N VAL A 52 -6.75 10.57 11.21
CA VAL A 52 -7.16 11.94 10.88
C VAL A 52 -7.70 12.65 12.13
N THR A 53 -8.63 12.02 12.87
CA THR A 53 -9.23 12.62 14.06
C THR A 53 -8.18 12.96 15.12
N VAL A 54 -7.28 12.03 15.42
CA VAL A 54 -6.21 12.22 16.41
C VAL A 54 -5.26 13.34 15.98
N LEU A 55 -4.83 13.38 14.73
CA LEU A 55 -3.94 14.45 14.25
C LEU A 55 -4.63 15.82 14.22
N PHE A 56 -5.92 15.90 13.87
CA PHE A 56 -6.66 17.15 13.96
C PHE A 56 -6.78 17.67 15.40
N ILE A 57 -6.97 16.78 16.38
CA ILE A 57 -7.07 17.15 17.79
C ILE A 57 -5.72 17.61 18.35
N PHE A 58 -4.65 16.86 18.07
CA PHE A 58 -3.36 17.06 18.75
C PHE A 58 -2.31 17.82 17.92
N ALA A 59 -2.30 17.66 16.60
CA ALA A 59 -1.26 18.19 15.73
C ALA A 59 -1.64 19.52 15.06
N LEU A 60 -2.93 19.82 14.87
CA LEU A 60 -3.36 21.04 14.18
C LEU A 60 -2.83 22.31 14.87
N LYS A 61 -3.10 22.48 16.16
CA LYS A 61 -2.68 23.68 16.90
C LYS A 61 -1.15 23.89 16.90
N PRO A 62 -0.31 22.89 17.25
CA PRO A 62 1.14 23.08 17.22
C PRO A 62 1.68 23.31 15.80
N GLN A 63 1.06 22.75 14.76
CA GLN A 63 1.46 23.03 13.36
C GLN A 63 1.13 24.46 12.95
N VAL A 64 -0.04 24.99 13.32
CA VAL A 64 -0.40 26.39 13.05
C VAL A 64 0.55 27.34 13.77
N GLU A 65 0.88 27.07 15.03
CA GLU A 65 1.85 27.86 15.80
C GLU A 65 3.26 27.78 15.19
N PHE A 66 3.65 26.63 14.66
CA PHE A 66 4.92 26.47 13.95
C PHE A 66 5.00 27.34 12.69
N PHE A 67 3.93 27.38 11.88
CA PHE A 67 3.88 28.22 10.68
C PHE A 67 3.70 29.72 10.98
N ALA A 68 3.03 30.07 12.08
CA ALA A 68 2.87 31.45 12.52
C ALA A 68 4.16 32.04 13.14
N ARG A 69 5.17 31.21 13.42
CA ARG A 69 6.41 31.64 14.07
C ARG A 69 7.16 32.66 13.21
N GLY A 70 7.15 33.92 13.64
CA GLY A 70 7.85 35.02 12.97
C GLY A 70 7.00 35.81 11.97
N GLN A 71 5.69 35.54 11.88
CA GLN A 71 4.77 36.27 11.01
C GLN A 71 3.42 36.51 11.70
N ASP A 72 3.27 37.66 12.37
CA ASP A 72 2.04 38.00 13.11
C ASP A 72 0.86 38.36 12.18
N GLU A 73 1.12 38.85 10.96
CA GLU A 73 0.06 39.29 10.01
C GLU A 73 -0.57 38.18 9.18
N LEU A 74 0.04 36.99 9.07
CA LEU A 74 -0.41 35.91 8.17
C LEU A 74 -1.26 34.84 8.87
N THR A 75 -2.07 35.22 9.87
CA THR A 75 -2.83 34.28 10.71
C THR A 75 -3.62 33.26 9.89
N TRP A 76 -4.32 33.69 8.83
CA TRP A 76 -5.11 32.79 7.98
C TRP A 76 -4.28 31.75 7.22
N TRP A 77 -3.12 32.15 6.68
CA TRP A 77 -2.23 31.25 5.93
C TRP A 77 -1.65 30.16 6.82
N SER A 78 -1.33 30.48 8.08
CA SER A 78 -0.83 29.50 9.05
C SER A 78 -1.88 28.42 9.35
N TRP A 79 -3.16 28.78 9.45
CA TRP A 79 -4.26 27.82 9.61
C TRP A 79 -4.41 26.92 8.37
N LEU A 80 -4.39 27.50 7.17
CA LEU A 80 -4.49 26.73 5.93
C LEU A 80 -3.31 25.75 5.77
N LEU A 81 -2.08 26.22 5.99
CA LEU A 81 -0.88 25.38 5.93
C LEU A 81 -0.88 24.30 7.01
N GLY A 82 -1.36 24.61 8.21
CA GLY A 82 -1.56 23.63 9.29
C GLY A 82 -2.53 22.52 8.88
N VAL A 83 -3.69 22.86 8.31
CA VAL A 83 -4.65 21.85 7.83
C VAL A 83 -4.04 20.99 6.73
N ILE A 84 -3.34 21.58 5.76
CA ILE A 84 -2.66 20.83 4.68
C ILE A 84 -1.60 19.89 5.26
N ALA A 85 -0.80 20.35 6.22
CA ALA A 85 0.22 19.55 6.87
C ALA A 85 -0.37 18.37 7.65
N VAL A 86 -1.44 18.58 8.45
CA VAL A 86 -2.18 17.51 9.14
C VAL A 86 -2.69 16.47 8.13
N LEU A 87 -3.29 16.92 7.01
CA LEU A 87 -3.80 16.02 5.98
C LEU A 87 -2.67 15.22 5.34
N MET A 88 -1.55 15.86 4.99
CA MET A 88 -0.37 15.19 4.43
C MET A 88 0.23 14.15 5.39
N GLU A 89 0.37 14.49 6.67
CA GLU A 89 0.84 13.54 7.71
C GLU A 89 -0.14 12.37 7.88
N SER A 90 -1.44 12.64 7.88
CA SER A 90 -2.46 11.61 7.99
C SER A 90 -2.39 10.62 6.82
N ILE A 91 -2.22 11.11 5.59
CA ILE A 91 -2.07 10.28 4.39
C ILE A 91 -0.79 9.43 4.49
N ALA A 92 0.33 10.03 4.91
CA ALA A 92 1.59 9.31 5.05
C ALA A 92 1.50 8.18 6.09
N LEU A 93 0.93 8.45 7.27
CA LEU A 93 0.75 7.44 8.33
C LEU A 93 -0.23 6.33 7.91
N CYS A 94 -1.36 6.70 7.28
CA CYS A 94 -2.31 5.73 6.77
C CYS A 94 -1.69 4.84 5.69
N ALA A 95 -0.93 5.43 4.76
CA ALA A 95 -0.26 4.68 3.69
C ALA A 95 0.78 3.70 4.26
N LEU A 96 1.56 4.10 5.26
CA LEU A 96 2.51 3.22 5.96
C LEU A 96 1.80 2.06 6.66
N PHE A 97 0.75 2.37 7.43
CA PHE A 97 0.00 1.36 8.16
C PHE A 97 -0.67 0.35 7.21
N LEU A 98 -1.36 0.86 6.19
CA LEU A 98 -2.04 0.04 5.19
C LEU A 98 -1.06 -0.88 4.47
N ARG A 99 0.14 -0.43 4.10
CA ARG A 99 1.16 -1.30 3.47
C ARG A 99 1.49 -2.52 4.35
N VAL A 100 1.65 -2.33 5.65
CA VAL A 100 1.93 -3.43 6.59
C VAL A 100 0.74 -4.41 6.69
N VAL A 101 -0.48 -3.88 6.79
CA VAL A 101 -1.70 -4.71 6.85
C VAL A 101 -1.92 -5.46 5.53
N TYR A 102 -1.72 -4.80 4.40
CA TYR A 102 -1.86 -5.40 3.07
C TYR A 102 -0.86 -6.53 2.84
N SER A 103 0.41 -6.37 3.26
CA SER A 103 1.41 -7.46 3.18
C SER A 103 0.93 -8.72 3.90
N LYS A 104 0.40 -8.60 5.14
CA LYS A 104 -0.16 -9.76 5.87
C LYS A 104 -1.39 -10.35 5.19
N CYS A 105 -2.28 -9.50 4.68
CA CYS A 105 -3.49 -9.91 3.99
C CYS A 105 -3.17 -10.70 2.72
N GLN A 106 -2.27 -10.17 1.90
CA GLN A 106 -1.84 -10.76 0.64
C GLN A 106 -1.24 -12.15 0.86
N LYS A 107 -0.39 -12.31 1.89
CA LYS A 107 0.13 -13.63 2.29
C LYS A 107 -0.98 -14.61 2.62
N ARG A 108 -1.94 -14.20 3.45
CA ARG A 108 -3.06 -15.06 3.84
C ARG A 108 -3.90 -15.49 2.63
N ILE A 109 -4.21 -14.55 1.73
CA ILE A 109 -4.93 -14.85 0.49
C ILE A 109 -4.15 -15.82 -0.40
N PHE A 110 -2.83 -15.61 -0.52
CA PHE A 110 -1.96 -16.50 -1.29
C PHE A 110 -1.97 -17.93 -0.75
N VAL A 111 -1.76 -18.10 0.56
CA VAL A 111 -1.77 -19.41 1.23
C VAL A 111 -3.12 -20.11 1.05
N GLU A 112 -4.23 -19.41 1.29
CA GLU A 112 -5.58 -19.99 1.13
C GLU A 112 -5.88 -20.34 -0.33
N THR A 113 -5.40 -19.55 -1.30
CA THR A 113 -5.51 -19.88 -2.72
C THR A 113 -4.72 -21.14 -3.07
N MET A 114 -3.48 -21.25 -2.60
CA MET A 114 -2.62 -22.42 -2.84
C MET A 114 -3.15 -23.70 -2.19
N LYS A 115 -3.74 -23.60 -1.00
CA LYS A 115 -4.42 -24.72 -0.33
C LYS A 115 -5.62 -25.20 -1.14
N LYS A 116 -6.48 -24.28 -1.62
CA LYS A 116 -7.64 -24.61 -2.45
C LYS A 116 -7.26 -25.30 -3.77
N GLU A 117 -6.16 -24.88 -4.38
CA GLU A 117 -5.62 -25.49 -5.60
C GLU A 117 -4.91 -26.83 -5.35
N GLY A 118 -4.79 -27.28 -4.09
CA GLY A 118 -4.09 -28.53 -3.73
C GLY A 118 -2.57 -28.49 -3.98
N ARG A 119 -2.00 -27.29 -4.16
CA ARG A 119 -0.56 -27.10 -4.47
C ARG A 119 0.28 -26.75 -3.25
N TRP A 120 -0.37 -26.52 -2.10
CA TRP A 120 0.30 -26.23 -0.84
C TRP A 120 0.93 -27.50 -0.26
N LYS A 121 2.23 -27.46 0.05
CA LYS A 121 2.93 -28.54 0.77
C LYS A 121 3.22 -28.06 2.19
N GLU A 122 3.07 -28.93 3.19
CA GLU A 122 3.31 -28.57 4.60
C GLU A 122 4.74 -28.12 4.89
N GLU A 123 5.70 -28.50 4.03
CA GLU A 123 7.10 -28.05 4.08
C GLU A 123 7.32 -26.61 3.58
N MET A 124 6.29 -25.94 3.04
CA MET A 124 6.40 -24.54 2.61
C MET A 124 6.37 -23.60 3.81
N ILE A 125 7.53 -23.02 4.11
CA ILE A 125 7.69 -22.01 5.16
C ILE A 125 6.95 -20.73 4.75
N GLU A 126 6.12 -20.19 5.65
CA GLU A 126 5.48 -18.90 5.44
C GLU A 126 6.55 -17.79 5.26
N PRO A 127 6.43 -16.94 4.22
CA PRO A 127 7.38 -15.86 3.99
C PRO A 127 7.48 -14.93 5.22
N SER A 128 8.70 -14.66 5.68
CA SER A 128 8.94 -13.93 6.94
C SER A 128 8.46 -12.49 6.89
N LEU A 129 7.92 -11.99 8.00
CA LEU A 129 7.40 -10.62 8.13
C LEU A 129 8.48 -9.55 7.95
N ALA A 130 9.72 -9.84 8.35
CA ALA A 130 10.84 -8.91 8.26
C ALA A 130 11.28 -8.63 6.81
N LYS A 131 11.19 -9.63 5.92
CA LYS A 131 11.53 -9.47 4.50
C LYS A 131 10.54 -8.53 3.81
N ASP A 132 9.25 -8.68 4.12
CA ASP A 132 8.18 -7.83 3.58
C ASP A 132 8.28 -6.38 4.03
N VAL A 133 8.57 -6.14 5.31
CA VAL A 133 8.67 -4.78 5.85
C VAL A 133 9.83 -4.03 5.17
N ASN A 134 10.94 -4.72 4.90
CA ASN A 134 12.07 -4.11 4.18
C ASN A 134 11.72 -3.77 2.72
N CYS A 135 10.99 -4.62 2.00
CA CYS A 135 10.57 -4.33 0.63
C CYS A 135 9.55 -3.19 0.58
N CYS A 136 8.56 -3.23 1.48
CA CYS A 136 7.59 -2.15 1.68
C CYS A 136 8.25 -0.82 2.03
N ARG A 137 9.39 -0.84 2.76
CA ARG A 137 10.16 0.35 3.09
C ARG A 137 10.71 1.01 1.83
N TYR A 138 11.39 0.27 0.96
CA TYR A 138 11.92 0.82 -0.29
C TYR A 138 10.82 1.30 -1.23
N GLY A 139 9.76 0.50 -1.41
CA GLY A 139 8.61 0.88 -2.23
C GLY A 139 7.89 2.14 -1.72
N PHE A 140 7.81 2.34 -0.41
CA PHE A 140 7.27 3.55 0.19
C PHE A 140 8.15 4.78 -0.10
N PHE A 141 9.47 4.68 0.09
CA PHE A 141 10.38 5.80 -0.19
C PHE A 141 10.38 6.19 -1.67
N VAL A 142 10.39 5.22 -2.58
CA VAL A 142 10.29 5.50 -4.03
C VAL A 142 8.96 6.18 -4.34
N GLY A 143 7.85 5.68 -3.78
CA GLY A 143 6.53 6.30 -3.94
C GLY A 143 6.51 7.74 -3.42
N LEU A 144 7.10 8.00 -2.25
CA LEU A 144 7.16 9.34 -1.64
C LEU A 144 7.97 10.32 -2.49
N VAL A 145 9.15 9.90 -3.00
CA VAL A 145 10.03 10.74 -3.83
C VAL A 145 9.42 11.00 -5.20
N THR A 146 8.70 10.02 -5.76
CA THR A 146 8.06 10.16 -7.08
C THR A 146 6.67 10.79 -6.99
N PHE A 147 6.05 10.87 -5.80
CA PHE A 147 4.72 11.44 -5.61
C PHE A 147 4.55 12.85 -6.19
N PRO A 148 5.50 13.80 -6.02
CA PRO A 148 5.42 15.13 -6.60
C PRO A 148 5.31 15.15 -8.13
N LEU A 149 5.72 14.10 -8.82
CA LEU A 149 5.53 14.00 -10.28
C LEU A 149 4.05 14.10 -10.65
N ASN A 150 3.13 13.65 -9.79
CA ASN A 150 1.69 13.72 -10.04
C ASN A 150 1.13 15.17 -10.05
N LEU A 151 1.91 16.18 -9.68
CA LEU A 151 1.54 17.59 -9.85
C LEU A 151 1.41 17.98 -11.33
N ILE A 152 2.14 17.30 -12.22
CA ILE A 152 2.02 17.49 -13.67
C ILE A 152 0.96 16.51 -14.19
N PRO A 153 -0.21 17.00 -14.63
CA PRO A 153 -1.27 16.12 -15.11
C PRO A 153 -0.81 15.34 -16.35
N VAL A 154 -1.28 14.10 -16.47
CA VAL A 154 -1.00 13.16 -17.58
C VAL A 154 0.46 12.71 -17.67
N ALA A 155 1.40 13.61 -17.98
CA ALA A 155 2.81 13.28 -18.18
C ALA A 155 3.47 12.84 -16.86
N GLY A 156 3.19 13.56 -15.78
CA GLY A 156 3.69 13.23 -14.45
C GLY A 156 3.11 11.92 -13.91
N THR A 157 1.82 11.69 -14.11
CA THR A 157 1.16 10.42 -13.77
C THR A 157 1.72 9.24 -14.57
N PHE A 158 1.99 9.44 -15.88
CA PHE A 158 2.62 8.42 -16.71
C PHE A 158 4.02 8.08 -16.21
N LEU A 159 4.85 9.08 -15.93
CA LEU A 159 6.21 8.88 -15.43
C LEU A 159 6.20 8.25 -14.03
N TYR A 160 5.29 8.68 -13.16
CA TYR A 160 5.07 8.07 -11.86
C TYR A 160 4.72 6.58 -11.99
N ALA A 161 3.76 6.23 -12.85
CA ALA A 161 3.36 4.85 -13.07
C ALA A 161 4.51 4.01 -13.64
N PHE A 162 5.26 4.57 -14.61
CA PHE A 162 6.41 3.90 -15.21
C PHE A 162 7.53 3.62 -14.20
N LEU A 163 7.84 4.58 -13.34
CA LEU A 163 8.88 4.44 -12.32
C LEU A 163 8.48 3.49 -11.18
N ASN A 164 7.20 3.51 -10.77
CA ASN A 164 6.71 2.67 -9.66
C ASN A 164 6.32 1.25 -10.08
N ALA A 165 6.04 1.00 -11.37
CA ALA A 165 5.61 -0.32 -11.86
C ALA A 165 6.62 -1.45 -11.56
N PRO A 166 7.95 -1.28 -11.76
CA PRO A 166 8.93 -2.31 -11.43
C PRO A 166 8.96 -2.65 -9.94
N PHE A 167 8.88 -1.64 -9.06
CA PHE A 167 8.89 -1.85 -7.61
C PHE A 167 7.63 -2.56 -7.13
N ASN A 168 6.46 -2.18 -7.65
CA ASN A 168 5.22 -2.89 -7.37
C ASN A 168 5.29 -4.34 -7.87
N ALA A 169 5.86 -4.58 -9.07
CA ALA A 169 6.02 -5.93 -9.60
C ALA A 169 6.97 -6.79 -8.75
N TRP A 170 8.06 -6.21 -8.23
CA TRP A 170 8.94 -6.89 -7.28
C TRP A 170 8.22 -7.23 -5.98
N ASP A 171 7.45 -6.29 -5.41
CA ASP A 171 6.65 -6.54 -4.22
C ASP A 171 5.70 -7.75 -4.43
N TYR A 172 5.05 -7.86 -5.59
CA TYR A 172 4.17 -9.01 -5.87
C TYR A 172 4.89 -10.34 -6.12
N MET A 173 6.14 -10.32 -6.60
CA MET A 173 6.89 -11.52 -7.00
C MET A 173 7.82 -12.06 -5.90
N ASP A 174 8.26 -11.21 -4.97
CA ASP A 174 9.17 -11.58 -3.87
C ASP A 174 8.46 -12.05 -2.60
N MET A 175 7.12 -11.96 -2.58
CA MET A 175 6.21 -12.49 -1.56
C MET A 175 5.80 -13.93 -1.89
#